data_AF-A0A967H0V1-F1
#
_entry.id   AF-A0A967H0V1-F1
#
_cell.length_a   1.000
_cell.length_b   1.000
_cell.length_c   1.000
_cell.angle_alpha   90.00
_cell.angle_beta   90.00
_cell.angle_gamma   90.00
#
_symmetry.space_group_name_H-M   'P 1'
#
loop_
_entity.id
_entity.type
_entity.pdbx_description
1 polymer ?
#
loop_
_entity_poly.entity_id
_entity_poly.type
_entity_poly.pdbx_seq_one_letter_code
_entity_poly.pdbx_strand_id
1 'polypeptide(L)'
;LDLDDYFRGADPRPARPGITASVGRWEKGAVNRRADVETVQLLLTAAAKRQRAPALDPRGADGLIAPAPRSSRTVAAIESFEASRKLPVDGVIEPGSPSWQALLEAAGQRPPRESRLSPLHAAVRER
;
A
#
# COMPACT_ATOMS: atom_id res chain seq x y z
N LEU A 1 -10.42 19.04 -34.55
CA LEU A 1 -9.54 18.85 -33.39
C LEU A 1 -10.43 18.26 -32.31
N ASP A 2 -10.24 16.97 -32.06
CA ASP A 2 -11.15 16.09 -31.34
C ASP A 2 -10.77 16.04 -29.85
N LEU A 3 -11.75 16.15 -28.95
CA LEU A 3 -11.52 16.26 -27.50
C LEU A 3 -10.96 14.96 -26.90
N ASP A 4 -11.07 13.83 -27.62
CA ASP A 4 -10.49 12.54 -27.21
C ASP A 4 -8.98 12.41 -27.50
N ASP A 5 -8.40 13.28 -28.36
CA ASP A 5 -6.96 13.24 -28.68
C ASP A 5 -6.10 14.03 -27.66
N TYR A 6 -6.70 14.97 -26.91
CA TYR A 6 -6.03 15.67 -25.81
C TYR A 6 -5.68 14.74 -24.62
N PHE A 7 -6.33 13.58 -24.53
CA PHE A 7 -6.00 12.52 -23.56
C PHE A 7 -5.01 11.47 -24.08
N ARG A 8 -4.36 11.70 -25.23
CA ARG A 8 -3.38 10.77 -25.84
C ARG A 8 -1.91 11.08 -25.50
N GLY A 9 -1.62 11.72 -24.37
CA GLY A 9 -0.23 12.09 -24.04
C GLY A 9 0.16 12.18 -22.56
N ALA A 10 -0.79 12.19 -21.64
CA ALA A 10 -0.52 12.12 -20.21
C ALA A 10 -1.73 11.45 -19.56
N ASP A 11 -1.61 10.16 -19.23
CA ASP A 11 -2.60 9.45 -18.44
C ASP A 11 -2.85 10.22 -17.12
N PRO A 12 -4.04 10.81 -16.89
CA PRO A 12 -4.37 11.47 -15.64
C PRO A 12 -5.27 10.53 -14.82
N ARG A 13 -4.86 9.26 -14.67
CA ARG A 13 -5.42 8.45 -13.60
C ARG A 13 -4.79 8.94 -12.30
N PRO A 14 -5.50 8.93 -11.15
CA PRO A 14 -4.77 8.79 -9.90
C PRO A 14 -3.94 7.53 -10.07
N ALA A 15 -2.62 7.69 -10.24
CA ALA A 15 -1.70 6.58 -10.41
C ALA A 15 -2.04 5.58 -9.31
N ARG A 16 -2.44 4.36 -9.71
CA ARG A 16 -2.83 3.32 -8.76
C ARG A 16 -1.77 3.33 -7.65
N PRO A 17 -2.13 3.53 -6.36
CA PRO A 17 -1.14 3.46 -5.30
C PRO A 17 -0.61 2.04 -5.38
N GLY A 18 0.60 1.89 -5.93
CA GLY A 18 1.11 0.64 -6.45
C GLY A 18 2.60 0.78 -6.58
N ILE A 19 3.34 -0.02 -5.81
CA ILE A 19 4.78 -0.11 -5.96
C ILE A 19 5.14 -0.82 -7.26
N THR A 20 6.23 -0.39 -7.90
CA THR A 20 6.71 -0.98 -9.16
C THR A 20 7.80 -2.04 -8.96
N ALA A 21 8.40 -2.08 -7.78
CA ALA A 21 9.40 -3.06 -7.38
C ALA A 21 9.22 -3.46 -5.91
N SER A 22 9.82 -4.59 -5.54
CA SER A 22 9.75 -5.12 -4.18
C SER A 22 10.50 -4.22 -3.19
N VAL A 23 9.88 -3.93 -2.05
CA VAL A 23 10.38 -3.06 -0.99
C VAL A 23 10.55 -3.85 0.29
N GLY A 24 11.72 -3.78 0.92
CA GLY A 24 12.00 -4.45 2.18
C GLY A 24 13.43 -4.97 2.28
N ARG A 25 13.60 -6.14 2.87
CA ARG A 25 14.90 -6.73 3.16
C ARG A 25 15.73 -6.98 1.89
N TRP A 26 16.90 -6.35 1.82
CA TRP A 26 17.87 -6.52 0.73
C TRP A 26 18.30 -7.98 0.54
N GLU A 27 18.49 -8.72 1.63
CA GLU A 27 18.89 -10.14 1.62
C GLU A 27 17.86 -11.07 0.96
N LYS A 28 16.61 -10.61 0.83
CA LYS A 28 15.50 -11.34 0.21
C LYS A 28 15.26 -10.90 -1.24
N GLY A 29 16.15 -10.09 -1.82
CA GLY A 29 16.06 -9.63 -3.20
C GLY A 29 15.17 -8.40 -3.41
N ALA A 30 14.86 -7.64 -2.34
CA ALA A 30 14.14 -6.39 -2.48
C ALA A 30 14.96 -5.36 -3.29
N VAL A 31 14.30 -4.71 -4.24
CA VAL A 31 14.92 -3.70 -5.13
C VAL A 31 15.04 -2.36 -4.43
N ASN A 32 14.09 -2.04 -3.52
CA ASN A 32 14.10 -0.83 -2.71
C ASN A 32 14.22 0.47 -3.53
N ARG A 33 13.42 0.60 -4.59
CA ARG A 33 13.32 1.86 -5.34
C ARG A 33 12.81 2.95 -4.42
N ARG A 34 13.49 4.10 -4.40
CA ARG A 34 13.19 5.22 -3.49
C ARG A 34 11.72 5.62 -3.44
N ALA A 35 11.09 5.78 -4.61
CA ALA A 35 9.67 6.15 -4.69
C ALA A 35 8.73 5.07 -4.12
N ASP A 36 9.06 3.79 -4.35
CA ASP A 36 8.30 2.66 -3.81
C ASP A 36 8.48 2.56 -2.28
N VAL A 37 9.71 2.77 -1.79
CA VAL A 37 10.04 2.79 -0.35
C VAL A 37 9.28 3.91 0.36
N GLU A 38 9.29 5.12 -0.19
CA GLU A 38 8.56 6.26 0.37
C GLU A 38 7.05 5.97 0.43
N THR A 39 6.49 5.39 -0.63
CA THR A 39 5.08 4.99 -0.67
C THR A 39 4.77 3.99 0.44
N VAL A 40 5.59 2.95 0.61
CA VAL A 40 5.41 1.94 1.67
C VAL A 40 5.52 2.58 3.06
N GLN A 41 6.49 3.45 3.29
CA GLN A 41 6.67 4.13 4.57
C GLN A 41 5.48 5.03 4.92
N LEU A 42 4.95 5.76 3.95
CA LEU A 42 3.75 6.60 4.13
C LEU A 42 2.53 5.73 4.47
N LEU A 43 2.33 4.61 3.76
CA LEU A 43 1.23 3.69 4.01
C LEU A 43 1.35 3.02 5.38
N LEU A 44 2.55 2.59 5.78
CA LEU A 44 2.81 2.04 7.10
C LEU A 44 2.53 3.06 8.21
N THR A 45 2.96 4.30 8.01
CA THR A 45 2.66 5.41 8.94
C THR A 45 1.15 5.65 9.07
N ALA A 46 0.42 5.67 7.94
CA ALA A 46 -1.03 5.81 7.93
C ALA A 46 -1.72 4.63 8.63
N ALA A 47 -1.27 3.40 8.34
CA ALA A 47 -1.76 2.17 8.96
C ALA A 47 -1.49 2.14 10.47
N ALA A 48 -0.31 2.60 10.92
CA ALA A 48 0.06 2.70 12.32
C ALA A 48 -0.88 3.66 13.07
N LYS A 49 -1.15 4.83 12.50
CA LYS A 49 -2.08 5.83 13.07
C LYS A 49 -3.51 5.29 13.13
N ARG A 50 -4.01 4.69 12.04
CA ARG A 50 -5.38 4.17 11.95
C ARG A 50 -5.63 3.00 12.89
N GLN A 51 -4.68 2.07 12.97
CA GLN A 51 -4.80 0.88 13.82
C GLN A 51 -4.31 1.13 15.26
N ARG A 52 -3.84 2.35 15.56
CA ARG A 52 -3.19 2.70 16.84
C ARG A 52 -2.05 1.71 17.20
N ALA A 53 -1.30 1.30 16.18
CA ALA A 53 -0.26 0.30 16.27
C ALA A 53 1.12 0.95 16.00
N PRO A 54 1.80 1.50 17.03
CA PRO A 54 3.07 2.20 16.85
C PRO A 54 4.21 1.30 16.38
N ALA A 55 4.08 -0.03 16.54
CA ALA A 55 5.04 -0.99 16.01
C ALA A 55 5.11 -1.03 14.47
N LEU A 56 4.05 -0.53 13.79
CA LEU A 56 4.00 -0.44 12.34
C LEU A 56 4.59 0.87 11.81
N ASP A 57 4.97 1.80 12.69
CA ASP A 57 5.50 3.10 12.29
C ASP A 57 7.00 2.99 11.96
N PRO A 58 7.42 3.23 10.71
CA PRO A 58 8.84 3.26 10.34
C PRO A 58 9.60 4.46 10.95
N ARG A 59 8.89 5.37 11.64
CA ARG A 59 9.39 6.61 12.25
C ARG A 59 9.94 7.63 11.26
N GLY A 60 9.52 7.53 10.01
CA GLY A 60 9.93 8.42 8.92
C GLY A 60 9.66 7.82 7.55
N ALA A 61 9.39 8.69 6.58
CA ALA A 61 9.34 8.37 5.15
C ALA A 61 10.51 9.08 4.47
N ASP A 62 11.71 8.50 4.58
CA ASP A 62 12.93 9.01 3.97
C ASP A 62 13.20 8.42 2.57
N GLY A 63 12.41 7.43 2.16
CA GLY A 63 12.58 6.69 0.92
C GLY A 63 13.79 5.74 0.97
N LEU A 64 14.34 5.47 2.15
CA LEU A 64 15.56 4.68 2.33
C LEU A 64 15.29 3.40 3.12
N ILE A 65 15.92 2.31 2.67
CA ILE A 65 16.07 1.10 3.46
C ILE A 65 17.56 0.84 3.62
N ALA A 66 18.01 0.82 4.88
CA ALA A 66 19.40 0.55 5.19
C ALA A 66 19.85 -0.78 4.57
N PRO A 67 20.97 -0.83 3.82
CA PRO A 67 21.52 -2.07 3.32
C PRO A 67 21.98 -2.97 4.47
N ALA A 68 21.87 -4.28 4.28
CA ALA A 68 22.35 -5.26 5.24
C ALA A 68 23.85 -5.02 5.56
N PRO A 69 24.30 -5.22 6.82
CA PRO A 69 23.58 -5.82 7.95
C PRO A 69 22.84 -4.82 8.85
N ARG A 70 22.69 -3.55 8.44
CA ARG A 70 21.98 -2.56 9.27
C ARG A 70 20.49 -2.90 9.33
N SER A 71 19.96 -3.06 10.55
CA SER A 71 18.53 -3.20 10.78
C SER A 71 17.81 -1.91 10.36
N SER A 72 17.01 -1.98 9.31
CA SER A 72 16.16 -0.89 8.86
C SER A 72 14.88 -0.87 9.69
N ARG A 73 14.50 0.30 10.21
CA ARG A 73 13.22 0.48 10.93
C ARG A 73 12.03 0.19 10.04
N THR A 74 12.14 0.53 8.75
CA THR A 74 11.14 0.19 7.74
C THR A 74 10.96 -1.32 7.61
N VAL A 75 12.04 -2.09 7.60
CA VAL A 75 11.97 -3.57 7.52
C VAL A 75 11.33 -4.15 8.78
N ALA A 76 11.71 -3.66 9.97
CA ALA A 76 11.08 -4.09 11.22
C ALA A 76 9.57 -3.76 11.28
N ALA A 77 9.16 -2.61 10.72
CA ALA A 77 7.76 -2.24 10.61
C ALA A 77 7.00 -3.14 9.61
N ILE A 78 7.62 -3.51 8.49
CA ILE A 78 7.06 -4.47 7.52
C ILE A 78 6.88 -5.85 8.18
N GLU A 79 7.91 -6.36 8.86
CA GLU A 79 7.83 -7.67 9.54
C GLU A 79 6.74 -7.67 10.62
N SER A 80 6.64 -6.58 11.39
CA SER A 80 5.58 -6.40 12.39
C SER A 80 4.20 -6.35 11.74
N PHE A 81 4.09 -5.73 10.56
CA PHE A 81 2.86 -5.68 9.79
C PHE A 81 2.44 -7.07 9.31
N GLU A 82 3.34 -7.80 8.68
CA GLU A 82 3.10 -9.16 8.19
C GLU A 82 2.69 -10.10 9.32
N ALA A 83 3.39 -10.04 10.46
CA ALA A 83 3.05 -10.81 11.65
C ALA A 83 1.65 -10.47 12.17
N SER A 84 1.29 -9.17 12.22
CA SER A 84 -0.05 -8.72 12.65
C SER A 84 -1.17 -9.20 11.72
N ARG A 85 -0.84 -9.48 10.46
CA ARG A 85 -1.79 -9.94 9.43
C ARG A 85 -1.75 -11.44 9.20
N LYS A 86 -0.96 -12.20 9.96
CA LYS A 86 -0.72 -13.64 9.78
C LYS A 86 -0.26 -13.98 8.36
N LEU A 87 0.53 -13.08 7.77
CA LEU A 87 1.17 -13.26 6.47
C LEU A 87 2.59 -13.83 6.67
N PRO A 88 3.21 -14.37 5.61
CA PRO A 88 4.64 -14.70 5.64
C PRO A 88 5.45 -13.47 6.07
N VAL A 89 6.27 -13.64 7.11
CA VAL A 89 7.11 -12.57 7.68
C VAL A 89 8.46 -12.61 6.98
N ASP A 90 8.46 -12.25 5.69
CA ASP A 90 9.66 -12.21 4.87
C ASP A 90 10.33 -10.84 4.90
N GLY A 91 9.67 -9.83 5.47
CA GLY A 91 10.17 -8.46 5.55
C GLY A 91 10.25 -7.80 4.17
N VAL A 92 9.42 -8.25 3.22
CA VAL A 92 9.40 -7.79 1.83
C VAL A 92 7.97 -7.65 1.35
N ILE A 93 7.64 -6.47 0.84
CA ILE A 93 6.37 -6.19 0.19
C ILE A 93 6.60 -6.20 -1.32
N GLU A 94 6.00 -7.17 -2.00
CA GLU A 94 6.04 -7.26 -3.46
C GLU A 94 4.83 -6.57 -4.10
N PRO A 95 4.98 -6.02 -5.32
CA PRO A 95 3.87 -5.45 -6.07
C PRO A 95 2.69 -6.43 -6.20
N GLY A 96 1.49 -6.01 -5.78
CA GLY A 96 0.28 -6.82 -5.91
C GLY A 96 0.16 -8.01 -4.95
N SER A 97 1.17 -8.25 -4.11
CA SER A 97 1.16 -9.31 -3.09
C SER A 97 0.03 -9.17 -2.07
N PRO A 98 -0.33 -10.25 -1.36
CA PRO A 98 -1.24 -10.16 -0.21
C PRO A 98 -0.79 -9.14 0.84
N SER A 99 0.52 -9.03 1.11
CA SER A 99 1.10 -8.02 2.01
C SER A 99 0.83 -6.60 1.51
N TRP A 100 1.00 -6.36 0.21
CA TRP A 100 0.68 -5.07 -0.41
C TRP A 100 -0.81 -4.71 -0.29
N GLN A 101 -1.70 -5.66 -0.58
CA GLN A 101 -3.15 -5.42 -0.50
C GLN A 101 -3.60 -5.16 0.94
N ALA A 102 -3.10 -5.94 1.89
CA ALA A 102 -3.40 -5.74 3.31
C ALA A 102 -2.92 -4.37 3.79
N LEU A 103 -1.75 -3.90 3.31
CA LEU A 103 -1.21 -2.59 3.66
C LEU A 103 -2.11 -1.45 3.15
N LEU A 104 -2.60 -1.55 1.91
CA LEU A 104 -3.56 -0.59 1.36
C LEU A 104 -4.87 -0.54 2.18
N GLU A 105 -5.40 -1.69 2.60
CA GLU A 105 -6.58 -1.75 3.46
C GLU A 105 -6.33 -1.13 4.83
N ALA A 106 -5.19 -1.46 5.44
CA ALA A 106 -4.77 -0.93 6.73
C ALA A 106 -4.61 0.60 6.71
N ALA A 107 -4.06 1.14 5.63
CA ALA A 107 -3.92 2.56 5.38
C ALA A 107 -5.24 3.25 4.97
N GLY A 108 -6.29 2.50 4.64
CA GLY A 108 -7.56 3.03 4.13
C GLY A 108 -7.48 3.58 2.71
N GLN A 109 -6.51 3.12 1.91
CA GLN A 109 -6.29 3.51 0.51
C GLN A 109 -6.98 2.58 -0.50
N ARG A 110 -7.61 1.51 -0.03
CA ARG A 110 -8.67 0.84 -0.79
C ARG A 110 -9.94 1.69 -0.63
N PRO A 111 -10.65 2.09 -1.71
CA PRO A 111 -12.04 2.47 -1.53
C PRO A 111 -12.71 1.30 -0.79
N PRO A 112 -13.62 1.57 0.17
CA PRO A 112 -14.38 0.49 0.78
C PRO A 112 -14.90 -0.37 -0.38
N ARG A 113 -14.69 -1.70 -0.32
CA ARG A 113 -15.50 -2.62 -1.11
C ARG A 113 -16.89 -2.05 -0.99
N GLU A 114 -17.47 -1.58 -2.09
CA GLU A 114 -18.82 -1.03 -2.09
C GLU A 114 -19.62 -1.88 -1.12
N SER A 115 -20.25 -1.24 -0.14
CA SER A 115 -21.51 -1.74 0.36
C SER A 115 -22.26 -2.13 -0.88
N ARG A 116 -22.30 -3.44 -1.15
CA ARG A 116 -22.97 -4.10 -2.25
C ARG A 116 -24.47 -4.04 -1.97
N LEU A 117 -24.94 -2.87 -1.55
CA LEU A 117 -26.31 -2.42 -1.64
C LEU A 117 -26.48 -2.02 -3.10
N SER A 118 -26.86 -3.03 -3.87
CA SER A 118 -27.47 -2.94 -5.18
C SER A 118 -28.25 -1.64 -5.38
N PRO A 119 -28.24 -1.02 -6.57
CA PRO A 119 -29.31 -0.12 -6.99
C PRO A 119 -30.59 -0.95 -7.26
N LEU A 120 -31.17 -1.56 -6.22
CA LEU A 120 -32.41 -2.33 -6.30
C LEU A 120 -33.32 -2.07 -5.10
N HIS A 121 -33.50 -0.80 -4.72
CA HIS A 121 -34.64 -0.35 -3.90
C HIS A 121 -35.24 0.95 -4.46
N ALA A 122 -35.09 1.20 -5.77
CA ALA A 122 -35.75 2.31 -6.45
C ALA A 122 -37.15 1.96 -6.98
N ALA A 123 -37.63 0.71 -6.90
CA ALA A 123 -38.98 0.40 -7.37
C ALA A 123 -39.50 -0.90 -6.76
N VAL A 124 -40.25 -0.81 -5.67
CA VAL A 124 -41.52 -1.55 -5.46
C VAL A 124 -42.03 -1.25 -4.06
N ARG A 125 -43.10 -0.46 -4.04
CA ARG A 125 -44.24 -0.39 -3.08
C ARG A 125 -44.68 1.07 -3.02
N GLU A 126 -45.92 1.46 -3.21
CA GLU A 126 -47.22 0.83 -3.48
C GLU A 126 -48.03 2.01 -4.11
N ARG A 127 -48.70 1.80 -5.25
CA ARG A 127 -50.18 1.87 -5.34
C ARG A 127 -50.80 3.04 -4.59
#